data_AF-A0AAD5BVM2-F1
#
_entry.id   AF-A0AAD5BVM2-F1
#
_cell.length_a   1.000
_cell.length_b   1.000
_cell.length_c   1.000
_cell.angle_alpha   90.00
_cell.angle_beta   90.00
_cell.angle_gamma   90.00
#
_symmetry.space_group_name_H-M   'P 1'
#
loop_
_entity.id
_entity.type
_entity.pdbx_description
1 polymer ?
#
loop_
_entity_poly.entity_id
_entity_poly.type
_entity_poly.pdbx_seq_one_letter_code
_entity_poly.pdbx_strand_id
1 'polypeptide(L)'
;DGKIEAEVKLTGILSLGALQPGEVRKYGTTIAPGLYAPVHQHFFVARMDMAVDCKPGEAYNQVVEVNVKVEESGKNNVHNNAFYTEETLLKTESQAMRDCNQLSARHWIIRNTRTVNRTGQLTGYKLVPGSNCLPLARPEAKFLRRAEFLKHNLWVTPYAPDENFPGGEFPNQNPRVGEGLASWVKQNRPLEETNIVLWYVFGITHVPRLEDWPVMPVEHIGFMLQPHGFFNCSPAVDVPPGACESDAKDTEPKETVASKSLSNGLIAKL
;
A
#
# COMPACT_ATOMS: atom_id res chain seq x y z
N ASP A 1 -3.49 4.94 -16.54
CA ASP A 1 -3.65 5.98 -15.49
C ASP A 1 -2.38 6.16 -14.63
N GLY A 2 -1.39 5.26 -14.71
CA GLY A 2 -0.09 5.40 -14.04
C GLY A 2 0.00 4.71 -12.68
N LYS A 3 -1.01 3.94 -12.27
CA LYS A 3 -0.94 3.17 -11.02
C LYS A 3 0.03 1.98 -11.15
N ILE A 4 0.64 1.63 -10.03
CA ILE A 4 1.41 0.39 -9.84
C ILE A 4 0.66 -0.44 -8.80
N GLU A 5 0.46 -1.72 -9.08
CA GLU A 5 -0.32 -2.60 -8.22
C GLU A 5 0.47 -3.87 -7.94
N ALA A 6 0.47 -4.29 -6.67
CA ALA A 6 1.02 -5.57 -6.24
C ALA A 6 -0.13 -6.44 -5.74
N GLU A 7 -0.27 -7.62 -6.32
CA GLU A 7 -1.29 -8.61 -5.96
C GLU A 7 -0.62 -9.94 -5.62
N VAL A 8 -1.05 -10.53 -4.52
CA VAL A 8 -0.70 -11.88 -4.09
C VAL A 8 -1.97 -12.74 -4.14
N LYS A 9 -1.83 -13.92 -4.76
CA LYS A 9 -2.88 -14.93 -4.90
C LYS A 9 -2.55 -16.14 -4.04
N LEU A 10 -3.25 -16.28 -2.93
CA LEU A 10 -3.12 -17.42 -2.01
C LEU A 10 -4.01 -18.55 -2.52
N THR A 11 -3.41 -19.70 -2.80
CA THR A 11 -4.09 -20.96 -3.16
C THR A 11 -3.23 -22.12 -2.66
N GLY A 12 -3.55 -23.35 -3.05
CA GLY A 12 -2.86 -24.56 -2.63
C GLY A 12 -3.68 -25.37 -1.64
N ILE A 13 -3.01 -26.04 -0.71
CA ILE A 13 -3.64 -26.99 0.21
C ILE A 13 -3.43 -26.50 1.63
N LEU A 14 -4.49 -26.57 2.45
CA LEU A 14 -4.45 -26.19 3.86
C LEU A 14 -3.39 -27.01 4.63
N SER A 15 -2.73 -26.37 5.59
CA SER A 15 -2.01 -27.11 6.64
C SER A 15 -3.02 -27.76 7.58
N LEU A 16 -2.97 -29.09 7.69
CA LEU A 16 -3.93 -29.87 8.46
C LEU A 16 -3.32 -30.40 9.76
N GLY A 17 -4.18 -30.57 10.77
CA GLY A 17 -3.91 -31.40 11.94
C GLY A 17 -4.98 -32.45 12.12
N ALA A 18 -4.66 -33.49 12.90
CA ALA A 18 -5.61 -34.56 13.22
C ALA A 18 -6.49 -34.22 14.43
N LEU A 19 -7.73 -34.71 14.39
CA LEU A 19 -8.68 -34.72 15.50
C LEU A 19 -9.03 -36.16 15.89
N GLN A 20 -9.16 -36.39 17.19
CA GLN A 20 -9.77 -37.62 17.70
C GLN A 20 -11.29 -37.62 17.44
N PRO A 21 -11.96 -38.79 17.41
CA PRO A 21 -13.40 -38.86 17.30
C PRO A 21 -14.12 -38.04 18.37
N GLY A 22 -15.01 -37.13 17.94
CA GLY A 22 -15.75 -36.22 18.84
C GLY A 22 -14.96 -35.02 19.36
N GLU A 23 -13.66 -34.90 19.02
CA GLU A 23 -12.84 -33.75 19.41
C GLU A 23 -13.19 -32.51 18.57
N VAL A 24 -13.29 -31.35 19.23
CA VAL A 24 -13.43 -30.04 18.59
C VAL A 24 -12.38 -29.10 19.17
N ARG A 25 -11.68 -28.35 18.30
CA ARG A 25 -10.68 -27.35 18.70
C ARG A 25 -11.12 -25.96 18.31
N LYS A 26 -11.13 -25.03 19.26
CA LYS A 26 -11.43 -23.60 19.01
C LYS A 26 -10.38 -22.85 18.19
N TYR A 27 -9.24 -23.49 17.87
CA TYR A 27 -8.09 -22.88 17.21
C TYR A 27 -8.09 -23.07 15.68
N GLY A 28 -9.19 -23.55 15.12
CA GLY A 28 -9.31 -23.89 13.70
C GLY A 28 -10.71 -24.38 13.37
N THR A 29 -10.87 -24.81 12.13
CA THR A 29 -12.13 -25.35 11.60
C THR A 29 -11.97 -26.85 11.40
N THR A 30 -12.94 -27.65 11.84
CA THR A 30 -13.03 -29.07 11.45
C THR A 30 -13.42 -29.13 9.98
N ILE A 31 -12.50 -29.60 9.13
CA ILE A 31 -12.66 -29.59 7.66
C ILE A 31 -13.22 -30.90 7.14
N ALA A 32 -12.92 -32.01 7.82
CA ALA A 32 -13.48 -33.33 7.53
C ALA A 32 -13.44 -34.20 8.80
N PRO A 33 -14.12 -35.36 8.85
CA PRO A 33 -13.98 -36.28 9.97
C PRO A 33 -12.50 -36.60 10.27
N GLY A 34 -12.05 -36.27 11.48
CA GLY A 34 -10.67 -36.48 11.91
C GLY A 34 -9.64 -35.43 11.43
N LEU A 35 -10.06 -34.40 10.68
CA LEU A 35 -9.18 -33.35 10.16
C LEU A 35 -9.65 -31.95 10.57
N TYR A 36 -8.71 -31.13 11.05
CA TYR A 36 -8.95 -29.70 11.27
C TYR A 36 -7.83 -28.85 10.65
N ALA A 37 -8.20 -27.65 10.23
CA ALA A 37 -7.26 -26.65 9.72
C ALA A 37 -7.13 -25.50 10.74
N PRO A 38 -5.93 -25.24 11.29
CA PRO A 38 -5.72 -24.14 12.23
C PRO A 38 -5.97 -22.77 11.59
N VAL A 39 -6.51 -21.84 12.38
CA VAL A 39 -6.51 -20.41 12.04
C VAL A 39 -5.07 -19.94 11.94
N HIS A 40 -4.73 -19.19 10.88
CA HIS A 40 -3.38 -18.69 10.64
C HIS A 40 -3.41 -17.33 9.94
N GLN A 41 -2.25 -16.67 9.88
CA GLN A 41 -2.09 -15.41 9.17
C GLN A 41 -0.98 -15.54 8.12
N HIS A 42 -1.19 -14.89 6.97
CA HIS A 42 -0.16 -14.72 5.94
C HIS A 42 0.28 -13.27 5.95
N PHE A 43 1.58 -13.02 5.99
CA PHE A 43 2.16 -11.68 5.96
C PHE A 43 3.21 -11.57 4.87
N PHE A 44 3.23 -10.42 4.21
CA PHE A 44 4.15 -10.05 3.15
C PHE A 44 4.78 -8.71 3.49
N VAL A 45 6.01 -8.49 3.02
CA VAL A 45 6.70 -7.20 3.13
C VAL A 45 7.15 -6.77 1.75
N ALA A 46 6.62 -5.65 1.28
CA ALA A 46 7.12 -4.97 0.08
C ALA A 46 8.19 -3.95 0.49
N ARG A 47 9.44 -4.21 0.08
CA ARG A 47 10.55 -3.25 0.17
C ARG A 47 10.55 -2.40 -1.11
N MET A 48 10.29 -1.11 -0.97
CA MET A 48 10.19 -0.16 -2.09
C MET A 48 11.21 0.96 -1.89
N ASP A 49 12.30 0.90 -2.65
CA ASP A 49 13.30 1.96 -2.72
C ASP A 49 12.78 3.07 -3.64
N MET A 50 12.43 4.22 -3.07
CA MET A 50 11.63 5.23 -3.76
C MET A 50 12.52 6.30 -4.42
N ALA A 51 12.14 6.67 -5.64
CA ALA A 51 12.74 7.77 -6.39
C ALA A 51 11.65 8.59 -7.11
N VAL A 52 10.64 9.03 -6.37
CA VAL A 52 9.52 9.80 -6.94
C VAL A 52 10.03 11.11 -7.53
N ASP A 53 9.99 11.18 -8.85
CA ASP A 53 10.40 12.35 -9.64
C ASP A 53 11.84 12.82 -9.34
N CYS A 54 12.71 11.89 -8.92
CA CYS A 54 14.13 12.13 -8.68
C CYS A 54 14.96 11.59 -9.83
N LYS A 55 15.97 12.36 -10.24
CA LYS A 55 17.02 11.85 -11.13
C LYS A 55 18.02 11.00 -10.33
N PRO A 56 18.82 10.15 -10.98
CA PRO A 56 19.89 9.42 -10.30
C PRO A 56 20.79 10.36 -9.48
N GLY A 57 20.92 10.09 -8.18
CA GLY A 57 21.70 10.89 -7.24
C GLY A 57 20.93 12.01 -6.53
N GLU A 58 19.68 12.29 -6.91
CA GLU A 58 18.81 13.22 -6.19
C GLU A 58 18.08 12.51 -5.05
N ALA A 59 18.15 13.09 -3.86
CA ALA A 59 17.54 12.57 -2.66
C ALA A 59 16.48 13.57 -2.17
N TYR A 60 15.43 13.79 -2.94
CA TYR A 60 14.41 14.81 -2.64
C TYR A 60 13.07 14.21 -2.25
N ASN A 61 13.05 12.97 -1.79
CA ASN A 61 11.83 12.31 -1.35
C ASN A 61 11.58 12.49 0.15
N GLN A 62 10.31 12.53 0.50
CA GLN A 62 9.81 12.54 1.88
C GLN A 62 8.47 11.82 1.93
N VAL A 63 8.06 11.35 3.12
CA VAL A 63 6.79 10.63 3.32
C VAL A 63 5.85 11.43 4.20
N VAL A 64 4.62 11.62 3.73
CA VAL A 64 3.54 12.25 4.47
C VAL A 64 2.45 11.24 4.77
N GLU A 65 2.06 11.14 6.03
CA GLU A 65 0.82 10.47 6.41
C GLU A 65 -0.36 11.42 6.26
N VAL A 66 -1.43 10.94 5.64
CA VAL A 66 -2.67 11.70 5.46
C VAL A 66 -3.80 10.98 6.19
N ASN A 67 -4.51 11.71 7.05
CA ASN A 67 -5.72 11.25 7.73
C ASN A 67 -6.89 12.16 7.36
N VAL A 68 -8.09 11.62 7.23
CA VAL A 68 -9.33 12.40 7.08
C VAL A 68 -9.89 12.73 8.46
N LYS A 69 -10.26 13.99 8.67
CA LYS A 69 -10.90 14.50 9.88
C LYS A 69 -12.24 15.12 9.57
N VAL A 70 -13.20 14.93 10.46
CA VAL A 70 -14.49 15.64 10.43
C VAL A 70 -14.31 16.97 11.14
N GLU A 71 -14.77 18.05 10.52
CA GLU A 71 -14.73 19.38 11.12
C GLU A 71 -15.71 19.46 12.30
N GLU A 72 -15.34 20.20 13.34
CA GLU A 72 -16.19 20.34 14.53
C GLU A 72 -17.50 21.08 14.19
N SER A 73 -18.55 20.82 14.96
CA SER A 73 -19.80 21.57 14.86
C SER A 73 -19.59 23.04 15.18
N GLY A 74 -20.17 23.94 14.39
CA GLY A 74 -20.08 25.36 14.68
C GLY A 74 -20.58 26.29 13.59
N LYS A 75 -20.36 27.59 13.78
CA LYS A 75 -20.79 28.63 12.82
C LYS A 75 -20.21 28.43 11.42
N ASN A 76 -19.02 27.82 11.32
CA ASN A 76 -18.32 27.55 10.06
C ASN A 76 -18.65 26.15 9.49
N ASN A 77 -19.45 25.35 10.18
CA ASN A 77 -19.88 24.00 9.79
C ASN A 77 -21.32 23.74 10.27
N VAL A 78 -22.24 24.63 9.90
CA VAL A 78 -23.63 24.64 10.43
C VAL A 78 -24.38 23.34 10.13
N HIS A 79 -24.01 22.66 9.05
CA HIS A 79 -24.65 21.42 8.61
C HIS A 79 -23.90 20.15 9.05
N ASN A 80 -22.80 20.27 9.82
CA ASN A 80 -22.02 19.16 10.36
C ASN A 80 -21.58 18.12 9.32
N ASN A 81 -21.31 18.56 8.09
CA ASN A 81 -20.96 17.68 6.97
C ASN A 81 -19.56 17.97 6.38
N ALA A 82 -18.85 18.99 6.89
CA ALA A 82 -17.50 19.29 6.45
C ALA A 82 -16.48 18.27 7.01
N PHE A 83 -15.55 17.85 6.16
CA PHE A 83 -14.38 17.05 6.52
C PHE A 83 -13.21 17.47 5.63
N TYR A 84 -11.99 17.23 6.10
CA TYR A 84 -10.76 17.63 5.41
C TYR A 84 -9.64 16.63 5.66
N THR A 85 -8.55 16.76 4.91
CA THR A 85 -7.33 15.97 5.10
C THR A 85 -6.35 16.71 6.01
N GLU A 86 -5.81 16.01 6.99
CA GLU A 86 -4.68 16.45 7.80
C GLU A 86 -3.42 15.68 7.39
N GLU A 87 -2.37 16.43 7.05
CA GLU A 87 -1.06 15.88 6.71
C GLU A 87 -0.12 15.88 7.92
N THR A 88 0.60 14.79 8.12
CA THR A 88 1.71 14.68 9.08
C THR A 88 2.96 14.22 8.35
N LEU A 89 3.97 15.07 8.31
CA LEU A 89 5.28 14.73 7.75
C LEU A 89 6.01 13.76 8.69
N LEU A 90 6.47 12.62 8.15
CA LEU A 90 7.25 11.63 8.90
C LEU A 90 8.73 11.99 8.80
N LYS A 91 9.27 12.65 9.82
CA LYS A 91 10.61 13.27 9.76
C LYS A 91 11.74 12.33 10.12
N THR A 92 11.46 11.30 10.90
CA THR A 92 12.46 10.34 11.40
C THR A 92 11.91 8.92 11.42
N GLU A 93 12.80 7.93 11.46
CA GLU A 93 12.41 6.51 11.47
C GLU A 93 11.47 6.15 12.62
N SER A 94 11.66 6.71 13.82
CA SER A 94 10.77 6.43 14.96
C SER A 94 9.36 7.00 14.78
N GLN A 95 9.21 8.09 14.02
CA GLN A 95 7.90 8.62 13.66
C GLN A 95 7.24 7.79 12.56
N ALA A 96 8.03 7.07 11.76
CA ALA A 96 7.60 6.39 10.55
C ALA A 96 7.27 4.90 10.74
N MET A 97 7.01 4.46 11.97
CA MET A 97 6.39 3.17 12.29
C MET A 97 4.88 3.36 12.39
N ARG A 98 4.15 3.09 11.31
CA ARG A 98 2.73 3.48 11.17
C ARG A 98 1.83 2.29 10.94
N ASP A 99 0.63 2.37 11.50
CA ASP A 99 -0.45 1.42 11.26
C ASP A 99 -1.47 2.00 10.31
N CYS A 100 -2.11 1.13 9.53
CA CYS A 100 -3.29 1.51 8.75
C CYS A 100 -4.42 1.93 9.70
N ASN A 101 -5.23 2.90 9.28
CA ASN A 101 -6.42 3.31 10.03
C ASN A 101 -7.58 3.56 9.06
N GLN A 102 -8.48 2.59 8.96
CA GLN A 102 -9.64 2.68 8.07
C GLN A 102 -10.64 3.76 8.52
N LEU A 103 -10.74 4.04 9.82
CA LEU A 103 -11.67 5.05 10.35
C LEU A 103 -11.32 6.48 9.91
N SER A 104 -10.05 6.74 9.61
CA SER A 104 -9.57 8.03 9.09
C SER A 104 -9.08 7.94 7.64
N ALA A 105 -9.41 6.85 6.92
CA ALA A 105 -8.95 6.60 5.55
C ALA A 105 -7.44 6.84 5.37
N ARG A 106 -6.64 6.44 6.36
CA ARG A 106 -5.21 6.73 6.41
C ARG A 106 -4.48 6.16 5.21
N HIS A 107 -3.63 6.97 4.62
CA HIS A 107 -2.73 6.60 3.54
C HIS A 107 -1.45 7.43 3.61
N TRP A 108 -0.46 7.07 2.79
CA TRP A 108 0.82 7.76 2.77
C TRP A 108 1.15 8.27 1.38
N ILE A 109 1.69 9.48 1.30
CA ILE A 109 2.14 10.09 0.05
C ILE A 109 3.65 10.24 0.12
N ILE A 110 4.33 9.65 -0.86
CA ILE A 110 5.75 9.84 -1.11
C ILE A 110 5.84 10.98 -2.11
N ARG A 111 6.44 12.10 -1.72
CA ARG A 111 6.49 13.30 -2.56
C ARG A 111 7.92 13.79 -2.78
N ASN A 112 8.15 14.34 -3.97
CA ASN A 112 9.34 15.10 -4.27
C ASN A 112 9.27 16.47 -3.57
N THR A 113 10.38 17.02 -3.07
CA THR A 113 10.39 18.32 -2.36
C THR A 113 10.75 19.52 -3.25
N ARG A 114 10.96 19.30 -4.55
CA ARG A 114 11.43 20.29 -5.52
C ARG A 114 10.51 20.42 -6.74
N THR A 115 9.96 19.33 -7.24
CA THR A 115 9.07 19.38 -8.40
C THR A 115 7.62 19.64 -7.99
N VAL A 116 6.99 20.55 -8.72
CA VAL A 116 5.58 20.90 -8.56
C VAL A 116 4.80 20.65 -9.86
N ASN A 117 3.52 20.35 -9.70
CA ASN A 117 2.57 20.27 -10.80
C ASN A 117 2.00 21.66 -11.18
N ARG A 118 1.06 21.67 -12.13
CA ARG A 118 0.44 22.90 -12.66
C ARG A 118 -0.27 23.77 -11.61
N THR A 119 -0.64 23.22 -10.45
CA THR A 119 -1.28 23.97 -9.36
C THR A 119 -0.29 24.39 -8.28
N GLY A 120 1.01 24.11 -8.46
CA GLY A 120 2.05 24.41 -7.48
C GLY A 120 2.17 23.39 -6.35
N GLN A 121 1.42 22.29 -6.38
CA GLN A 121 1.54 21.21 -5.39
C GLN A 121 2.68 20.26 -5.77
N LEU A 122 3.34 19.68 -4.77
CA LEU A 122 4.46 18.75 -4.97
C LEU A 122 4.01 17.47 -5.68
N THR A 123 4.85 16.96 -6.58
CA THR A 123 4.59 15.68 -7.27
C THR A 123 4.75 14.52 -6.29
N GLY A 124 3.87 13.52 -6.37
CA GLY A 124 3.90 12.39 -5.44
C GLY A 124 3.29 11.10 -5.96
N TYR A 125 3.54 10.02 -5.25
CA TYR A 125 2.80 8.76 -5.35
C TYR A 125 2.17 8.43 -3.99
N LYS A 126 0.89 8.11 -3.99
CA LYS A 126 0.11 7.68 -2.83
C LYS A 126 0.17 6.17 -2.70
N LEU A 127 0.68 5.67 -1.58
CA LEU A 127 0.47 4.31 -1.13
C LEU A 127 -0.96 4.16 -0.60
N VAL A 128 -1.76 3.39 -1.32
CA VAL A 128 -3.13 3.01 -0.95
C VAL A 128 -3.07 1.64 -0.29
N PRO A 129 -3.34 1.55 1.02
CA PRO A 129 -3.43 0.26 1.69
C PRO A 129 -4.57 -0.58 1.13
N GLY A 130 -4.33 -1.89 0.94
CA GLY A 130 -5.39 -2.86 0.76
C GLY A 130 -6.01 -3.29 2.09
N SER A 131 -6.81 -4.36 2.06
CA SER A 131 -7.21 -5.06 3.29
C SER A 131 -5.98 -5.54 4.04
N ASN A 132 -5.97 -5.39 5.36
CA ASN A 132 -4.78 -5.63 6.17
C ASN A 132 -5.14 -6.05 7.60
N CYS A 133 -4.18 -6.66 8.29
CA CYS A 133 -4.26 -6.97 9.71
C CYS A 133 -2.88 -6.82 10.36
N LEU A 134 -2.86 -6.72 11.69
CA LEU A 134 -1.64 -6.88 12.49
C LEU A 134 -1.57 -8.32 13.05
N PRO A 135 -0.38 -8.80 13.48
CA PRO A 135 -0.24 -10.13 14.04
C PRO A 135 -1.10 -10.28 15.31
N LEU A 136 -1.97 -11.29 15.31
CA LEU A 136 -2.82 -11.66 16.44
C LEU A 136 -2.03 -12.54 17.41
N ALA A 137 -1.14 -11.90 18.18
CA ALA A 137 -0.30 -12.58 19.15
C ALA A 137 -0.02 -11.70 20.39
N ARG A 138 0.33 -12.36 21.50
CA ARG A 138 0.85 -11.65 22.69
C ARG A 138 2.25 -11.09 22.39
N PRO A 139 2.65 -9.96 23.00
CA PRO A 139 3.96 -9.35 22.75
C PRO A 139 5.16 -10.30 22.96
N GLU A 140 5.04 -11.27 23.86
CA GLU A 140 6.10 -12.22 24.22
C GLU A 140 6.20 -13.41 23.25
N ALA A 141 5.31 -13.50 22.25
CA ALA A 141 5.27 -14.61 21.31
C ALA A 141 6.63 -14.80 20.63
N LYS A 142 7.15 -16.04 20.65
CA LYS A 142 8.50 -16.34 20.16
C LYS A 142 8.73 -15.95 18.70
N PHE A 143 7.71 -16.09 17.85
CA PHE A 143 7.84 -15.71 16.45
C PHE A 143 7.99 -14.19 16.27
N LEU A 144 7.33 -13.38 17.10
CA LEU A 144 7.45 -11.92 17.04
C LEU A 144 8.87 -11.46 17.38
N ARG A 145 9.63 -12.19 18.19
CA ARG A 145 11.06 -11.88 18.42
C ARG A 145 11.90 -11.89 17.14
N ARG A 146 11.50 -12.70 16.15
CA ARG A 146 12.16 -12.84 14.84
C ARG A 146 11.47 -12.06 13.73
N ALA A 147 10.27 -11.55 13.99
CA ALA A 147 9.40 -10.92 13.01
C ALA A 147 8.79 -9.62 13.56
N GLU A 148 9.59 -8.83 14.28
CA GLU A 148 9.14 -7.56 14.87
C GLU A 148 8.67 -6.55 13.81
N PHE A 149 9.15 -6.68 12.58
CA PHE A 149 8.66 -5.91 11.43
C PHE A 149 7.14 -6.07 11.21
N LEU A 150 6.51 -7.15 11.70
CA LEU A 150 5.07 -7.34 11.60
C LEU A 150 4.26 -6.42 12.53
N LYS A 151 4.90 -5.73 13.48
CA LYS A 151 4.20 -4.92 14.49
C LYS A 151 3.54 -3.66 13.91
N HIS A 152 3.94 -3.23 12.72
CA HIS A 152 3.38 -2.08 12.02
C HIS A 152 3.18 -2.34 10.54
N ASN A 153 2.22 -1.65 9.91
CA ASN A 153 1.92 -1.81 8.49
C ASN A 153 2.89 -1.04 7.59
N LEU A 154 3.45 0.06 8.05
CA LEU A 154 4.44 0.83 7.31
C LEU A 154 5.64 1.12 8.21
N TRP A 155 6.82 0.93 7.63
CA TRP A 155 8.07 1.44 8.15
C TRP A 155 8.75 2.24 7.06
N VAL A 156 9.48 3.29 7.44
CA VAL A 156 10.32 4.05 6.50
C VAL A 156 11.71 4.20 7.09
N THR A 157 12.71 3.86 6.29
CA THR A 157 14.13 4.03 6.61
C THR A 157 14.80 4.85 5.51
N PRO A 158 15.91 5.55 5.78
CA PRO A 158 16.83 5.91 4.72
C PRO A 158 17.36 4.66 4.03
N TYR A 159 17.75 4.78 2.78
CA TYR A 159 18.45 3.73 2.07
C TYR A 159 19.79 3.43 2.73
N ALA A 160 20.05 2.14 2.96
CA ALA A 160 21.36 1.60 3.27
C ALA A 160 21.55 0.29 2.48
N PRO A 161 22.75 0.06 1.89
CA PRO A 161 22.97 -1.04 0.96
C PRO A 161 22.92 -2.44 1.63
N ASP A 162 23.17 -2.51 2.93
CA ASP A 162 23.14 -3.72 3.76
C ASP A 162 21.78 -3.97 4.42
N GLU A 163 20.85 -3.01 4.35
CA GLU A 163 19.49 -3.12 4.90
C GLU A 163 18.52 -3.72 3.87
N ASN A 164 18.57 -5.05 3.71
CA ASN A 164 17.81 -5.79 2.69
C ASN A 164 16.66 -6.65 3.24
N PHE A 165 16.85 -7.29 4.39
CA PHE A 165 15.92 -8.28 4.93
C PHE A 165 15.29 -7.80 6.25
N PRO A 166 13.97 -7.57 6.31
CA PRO A 166 13.34 -6.93 7.48
C PRO A 166 13.39 -7.77 8.75
N GLY A 167 13.57 -9.10 8.63
CA GLY A 167 13.79 -10.03 9.74
C GLY A 167 15.26 -10.40 9.99
N GLY A 168 16.21 -9.74 9.34
CA GLY A 168 17.63 -10.10 9.34
C GLY A 168 18.01 -11.08 8.23
N GLU A 169 19.31 -11.19 7.96
CA GLU A 169 19.88 -11.94 6.82
C GLU A 169 19.70 -13.46 6.93
N PHE A 170 19.76 -14.00 8.15
CA PHE A 170 19.72 -15.44 8.39
C PHE A 170 18.50 -15.79 9.24
N PRO A 171 17.29 -15.90 8.69
CA PRO A 171 16.08 -16.07 9.49
C PRO A 171 15.96 -17.46 10.12
N ASN A 172 16.51 -18.50 9.50
CA ASN A 172 16.31 -19.89 9.93
C ASN A 172 16.91 -20.15 11.33
N GLN A 173 16.07 -20.56 12.29
CA GLN A 173 16.43 -20.84 13.69
C GLN A 173 17.27 -19.76 14.40
N ASN A 174 17.27 -18.52 13.90
CA ASN A 174 18.13 -17.47 14.41
C ASN A 174 17.82 -17.15 15.89
N PRO A 175 18.78 -17.35 16.81
CA PRO A 175 18.59 -16.99 18.22
C PRO A 175 18.90 -15.51 18.49
N ARG A 176 19.49 -14.79 17.53
CA ARG A 176 19.90 -13.40 17.68
C ARG A 176 18.68 -12.50 17.82
N VAL A 177 18.85 -11.48 18.65
CA VAL A 177 17.91 -10.37 18.82
C VAL A 177 18.56 -9.12 18.26
N GLY A 178 17.76 -8.12 17.89
CA GLY A 178 18.31 -6.85 17.45
C GLY A 178 18.81 -6.84 16.00
N GLU A 179 18.25 -7.68 15.13
CA GLU A 179 18.51 -7.67 13.69
C GLU A 179 17.29 -7.17 12.91
N GLY A 180 17.51 -6.71 11.68
CA GLY A 180 16.44 -6.30 10.77
C GLY A 180 15.79 -4.95 11.11
N LEU A 181 14.62 -4.76 10.53
CA LEU A 181 13.94 -3.46 10.44
C LEU A 181 13.65 -2.80 11.78
N ALA A 182 13.17 -3.59 12.75
CA ALA A 182 12.89 -3.10 14.11
C ALA A 182 14.15 -2.64 14.87
N SER A 183 15.34 -2.98 14.36
CA SER A 183 16.62 -2.57 14.93
C SER A 183 17.22 -1.40 14.16
N TRP A 184 17.07 -1.37 12.84
CA TRP A 184 17.52 -0.25 12.01
C TRP A 184 16.85 1.06 12.40
N VAL A 185 15.52 1.06 12.59
CA VAL A 185 14.77 2.28 12.93
C VAL A 185 15.14 2.90 14.28
N LYS A 186 15.84 2.16 15.16
CA LYS A 186 16.34 2.70 16.44
C LYS A 186 17.47 3.72 16.24
N GLN A 187 18.10 3.73 15.07
CA GLN A 187 19.06 4.77 14.68
C GLN A 187 18.37 6.14 14.54
N ASN A 188 17.04 6.16 14.35
CA ASN A 188 16.19 7.35 14.27
C ASN A 188 16.71 8.40 13.27
N ARG A 189 17.19 7.92 12.12
CA ARG A 189 17.76 8.73 11.06
C ARG A 189 16.71 9.68 10.45
N PRO A 190 17.13 10.83 9.88
CA PRO A 190 16.21 11.75 9.21
C PRO A 190 15.65 11.15 7.92
N LEU A 191 14.40 11.47 7.60
CA LEU A 191 13.64 11.00 6.44
C LEU A 191 13.22 12.11 5.47
N GLU A 192 13.52 13.36 5.79
CA GLU A 192 13.27 14.50 4.92
C GLU A 192 14.42 14.63 3.92
N GLU A 193 14.10 14.81 2.63
CA GLU A 193 15.09 15.03 1.57
C GLU A 193 16.20 14.00 1.60
N THR A 194 15.79 12.73 1.57
CA THR A 194 16.71 11.60 1.54
C THR A 194 16.23 10.51 0.57
N ASN A 195 17.11 9.56 0.28
CA ASN A 195 16.73 8.32 -0.39
C ASN A 195 16.00 7.46 0.64
N ILE A 196 14.71 7.25 0.45
CA ILE A 196 13.86 6.55 1.41
C ILE A 196 13.48 5.17 0.88
N VAL A 197 13.40 4.21 1.80
CA VAL A 197 12.88 2.88 1.55
C VAL A 197 11.60 2.72 2.37
N LEU A 198 10.50 2.41 1.70
CA LEU A 198 9.27 1.99 2.34
C LEU A 198 9.28 0.48 2.53
N TRP A 199 8.88 0.05 3.72
CA TRP A 199 8.65 -1.35 4.05
C TRP A 199 7.17 -1.49 4.38
N TYR A 200 6.38 -1.86 3.38
CA TYR A 200 4.94 -2.01 3.56
C TYR A 200 4.61 -3.46 3.92
N VAL A 201 4.09 -3.65 5.13
CA VAL A 201 3.68 -4.93 5.67
C VAL A 201 2.17 -5.09 5.54
N PHE A 202 1.78 -6.13 4.82
CA PHE A 202 0.37 -6.46 4.61
C PHE A 202 0.11 -7.93 4.83
N GLY A 203 -1.06 -8.23 5.38
CA GLY A 203 -1.41 -9.59 5.70
C GLY A 203 -2.91 -9.82 5.84
N ILE A 204 -3.26 -11.09 5.87
CA ILE A 204 -4.62 -11.58 6.03
C ILE A 204 -4.69 -12.59 7.15
N THR A 205 -5.81 -12.58 7.86
CA THR A 205 -6.17 -13.62 8.84
C THR A 205 -7.09 -14.61 8.16
N HIS A 206 -6.59 -15.83 7.98
CA HIS A 206 -7.33 -16.91 7.36
C HIS A 206 -7.95 -17.80 8.44
N VAL A 207 -9.28 -17.77 8.50
CA VAL A 207 -10.09 -18.75 9.24
C VAL A 207 -10.58 -19.77 8.20
N PRO A 208 -9.98 -20.97 8.12
CA PRO A 208 -10.29 -21.92 7.05
C PRO A 208 -11.76 -22.31 7.00
N ARG A 209 -12.28 -22.55 5.80
CA ARG A 209 -13.65 -22.98 5.54
C ARG A 209 -13.66 -24.33 4.84
N LEU A 210 -14.82 -24.98 4.76
CA LEU A 210 -14.97 -26.28 4.12
C LEU A 210 -14.63 -26.21 2.62
N GLU A 211 -14.95 -25.11 1.97
CA GLU A 211 -14.70 -24.85 0.55
C GLU A 211 -13.20 -24.74 0.22
N ASP A 212 -12.35 -24.55 1.22
CA ASP A 212 -10.91 -24.44 1.05
C ASP A 212 -10.23 -25.82 0.95
N TRP A 213 -11.01 -26.91 1.03
CA TRP A 213 -10.55 -28.30 0.96
C TRP A 213 -11.26 -29.07 -0.17
N PRO A 214 -10.54 -29.93 -0.95
CA PRO A 214 -9.14 -30.31 -0.81
C PRO A 214 -8.13 -29.33 -1.41
N VAL A 215 -8.59 -28.38 -2.20
CA VAL A 215 -7.76 -27.34 -2.84
C VAL A 215 -8.44 -26.00 -2.64
N MET A 216 -7.72 -25.05 -2.08
CA MET A 216 -8.23 -23.74 -1.72
C MET A 216 -8.44 -22.86 -2.97
N PRO A 217 -9.65 -22.31 -3.18
CA PRO A 217 -9.88 -21.26 -4.16
C PRO A 217 -8.99 -20.03 -3.88
N VAL A 218 -8.75 -19.21 -4.90
CA VAL A 218 -7.82 -18.08 -4.75
C VAL A 218 -8.37 -17.03 -3.80
N GLU A 219 -7.61 -16.71 -2.76
CA GLU A 219 -7.78 -15.52 -1.94
C GLU A 219 -6.76 -14.45 -2.37
N HIS A 220 -7.22 -13.19 -2.49
CA HIS A 220 -6.43 -12.09 -3.04
C HIS A 220 -6.07 -11.08 -1.96
N ILE A 221 -4.83 -10.61 -1.94
CA ILE A 221 -4.40 -9.49 -1.11
C ILE A 221 -3.36 -8.66 -1.86
N GLY A 222 -3.32 -7.35 -1.63
CA GLY A 222 -2.42 -6.47 -2.34
C GLY A 222 -2.47 -5.03 -1.86
N PHE A 223 -1.82 -4.15 -2.61
CA PHE A 223 -1.83 -2.70 -2.41
C PHE A 223 -1.54 -1.99 -3.72
N MET A 224 -1.74 -0.66 -3.73
CA MET A 224 -1.46 0.17 -4.90
C MET A 224 -0.57 1.35 -4.56
N LEU A 225 0.25 1.77 -5.51
CA LEU A 225 0.84 3.10 -5.59
C LEU A 225 0.12 3.86 -6.71
N GLN A 226 -0.47 5.00 -6.38
CA GLN A 226 -1.23 5.83 -7.31
C GLN A 226 -0.55 7.19 -7.50
N PRO A 227 -0.42 7.70 -8.74
CA PRO A 227 0.06 9.06 -8.96
C PRO A 227 -0.81 10.07 -8.19
N HIS A 228 -0.19 10.93 -7.39
CA HIS A 228 -0.85 11.97 -6.61
C HIS A 228 -0.26 13.32 -6.99
N GLY A 229 -0.94 14.05 -7.87
CA GLY A 229 -0.40 15.29 -8.42
C GLY A 229 0.90 15.12 -9.21
N PHE A 230 1.27 13.89 -9.59
CA PHE A 230 2.46 13.61 -10.40
C PHE A 230 2.30 14.11 -11.84
N PHE A 231 1.14 13.86 -12.44
CA PHE A 231 0.79 14.34 -13.76
C PHE A 231 -0.03 15.63 -13.68
N ASN A 232 0.07 16.48 -14.71
CA ASN A 232 -0.68 17.74 -14.81
C ASN A 232 -2.14 17.57 -15.25
N CYS A 233 -2.50 16.39 -15.76
CA CYS A 233 -3.83 15.98 -16.16
C CYS A 233 -3.89 14.45 -16.17
N SER A 234 -5.02 13.87 -16.61
CA SER A 234 -5.09 12.42 -16.83
C SER A 234 -3.99 11.98 -17.81
N PRO A 235 -3.09 11.06 -17.42
CA PRO A 235 -2.02 10.58 -18.31
C PRO A 235 -2.51 9.60 -19.38
N ALA A 236 -3.83 9.39 -19.47
CA ALA A 236 -4.46 8.53 -20.47
C ALA A 236 -5.36 9.31 -21.44
N VAL A 237 -5.26 10.64 -21.47
CA VAL A 237 -6.11 11.51 -22.32
C VAL A 237 -5.87 11.30 -23.82
N ASP A 238 -4.70 10.78 -24.18
CA ASP A 238 -4.25 10.49 -25.54
C ASP A 238 -4.43 9.02 -25.95
N VAL A 239 -5.01 8.19 -25.07
CA VAL A 239 -5.36 6.80 -25.40
C VAL A 239 -6.56 6.81 -26.36
N PRO A 240 -6.45 6.21 -27.56
CA PRO A 240 -7.56 6.19 -28.52
C PRO A 240 -8.75 5.38 -27.98
N PRO A 241 -10.00 5.74 -28.35
CA PRO A 241 -11.17 4.95 -28.00
C PRO A 241 -11.11 3.55 -28.63
N GLY A 242 -11.76 2.59 -27.98
CA GLY A 242 -11.89 1.24 -28.53
C GLY A 242 -12.75 1.23 -29.80
N ALA A 243 -12.50 0.27 -30.70
CA ALA A 243 -13.11 0.17 -32.04
C ALA A 243 -14.65 0.12 -32.09
N CYS A 244 -15.35 -0.04 -30.96
CA CYS A 244 -16.82 -0.01 -30.91
C CYS A 244 -17.42 1.41 -30.79
N GLU A 245 -16.62 2.47 -30.61
CA GLU A 245 -17.16 3.83 -30.49
C GLU A 245 -16.99 4.69 -31.76
N SER A 246 -16.18 4.26 -32.74
CA SER A 246 -15.95 5.02 -33.98
C SER A 246 -17.07 4.86 -35.02
N ASP A 247 -17.85 3.78 -34.97
CA ASP A 247 -18.84 3.48 -36.01
C ASP A 247 -20.23 4.09 -35.76
N ALA A 248 -20.43 4.78 -34.63
CA ALA A 248 -21.73 5.36 -34.27
C ALA A 248 -21.85 6.88 -34.53
N LYS A 249 -20.79 7.55 -35.02
CA LYS A 249 -20.80 9.02 -35.21
C LYS A 249 -20.61 9.52 -36.65
N ASP A 250 -20.37 8.65 -37.62
CA ASP A 250 -20.14 9.05 -39.02
C ASP A 250 -21.33 8.83 -39.97
N THR A 251 -22.52 8.52 -39.45
CA THR A 251 -23.76 8.49 -40.24
C THR A 251 -24.69 9.67 -39.90
N GLU A 252 -24.25 10.89 -40.19
CA GLU A 252 -25.15 11.97 -40.60
C GLU A 252 -24.59 12.66 -41.85
N PRO A 253 -25.40 12.90 -42.90
CA PRO A 253 -24.92 13.43 -44.17
C PRO A 253 -24.58 14.92 -44.06
N LYS A 254 -23.43 15.26 -44.63
CA LYS A 254 -22.88 16.63 -44.80
C LYS A 254 -23.90 17.59 -45.42
N GLU A 255 -24.19 18.68 -44.72
CA GLU A 255 -24.40 19.98 -45.36
C GLU A 255 -23.32 20.98 -44.92
N THR A 256 -22.74 21.61 -45.92
CA THR A 256 -21.66 22.60 -45.93
C THR A 256 -21.88 23.79 -45.00
N VAL A 257 -20.81 24.31 -44.38
CA VAL A 257 -20.30 25.70 -44.51
C VAL A 257 -19.11 26.00 -43.58
N ALA A 258 -18.06 26.58 -44.20
CA ALA A 258 -16.99 27.45 -43.68
C ALA A 258 -15.99 26.97 -42.60
N SER A 259 -14.73 26.93 -43.05
CA SER A 259 -13.48 26.88 -42.31
C SER A 259 -13.30 28.02 -41.28
N LYS A 260 -12.90 27.67 -40.05
CA LYS A 260 -12.05 28.53 -39.20
C LYS A 260 -10.94 27.70 -38.56
N SER A 261 -9.70 28.10 -38.84
CA SER A 261 -8.49 27.60 -38.19
C SER A 261 -8.47 27.99 -36.72
N LEU A 262 -8.25 27.03 -35.83
CA LEU A 262 -7.82 27.30 -34.46
C LEU A 262 -6.50 26.54 -34.24
N SER A 263 -5.42 27.29 -34.31
CA SER A 263 -4.13 26.90 -33.74
C SER A 263 -4.30 26.77 -32.23
N ASN A 264 -3.92 25.63 -31.66
CA ASN A 264 -3.42 25.57 -30.29
C ASN A 264 -2.50 24.35 -30.20
N GLY A 265 -1.20 24.60 -30.36
CA GLY A 265 -0.17 23.62 -30.04
C GLY A 265 -0.10 23.46 -28.53
N LEU A 266 -0.68 22.38 -28.00
CA LEU A 266 -0.24 21.84 -26.72
C LEU A 266 0.96 20.92 -27.01
N ILE A 267 2.15 21.45 -26.78
CA ILE A 267 3.34 20.61 -26.64
C ILE A 267 3.22 19.95 -25.26
N ALA A 268 2.86 18.67 -25.24
CA ALA A 268 3.07 17.81 -24.08
C ALA A 268 4.58 17.66 -23.88
N LYS A 269 5.08 18.04 -22.70
CA LYS A 269 6.37 17.52 -22.25
C LYS A 269 6.13 16.09 -21.77
N LEU A 270 6.69 15.14 -22.52
CA LEU A 270 7.04 13.80 -22.04
C LEU A 270 8.05 13.89 -20.90
#